data_AF-A0A3B8H8W1-F1
#
_entry.id   AF-A0A3B8H8W1-F1
#
_cell.length_a   1.000
_cell.length_b   1.000
_cell.length_c   1.000
_cell.angle_alpha   90.00
_cell.angle_beta   90.00
_cell.angle_gamma   90.00
#
_symmetry.space_group_name_H-M   'P 1'
#
loop_
_entity.id
_entity.type
_entity.pdbx_description
1 polymer ?
#
loop_
_entity_poly.entity_id
_entity_poly.type
_entity_poly.pdbx_seq_one_letter_code
_entity_poly.pdbx_strand_id
1 'polypeptide(L)'
;CLAAQRGEVPLDLRVTFVAFALEEPPVFATRYMGSRVYAKRAKKTGERIDAMICLEMVGYTCHQPGCQRYPVPLMFRKYPREGNFIGVVGNSASRGLTRSVTQAFGRNPELPVVTLTVPFSGWLLPSVRLSDHSPFWD
;
A
#
# COMPACT_ATOMS: atom_id res chain seq x y z
N CYS A 1 -1.35 -3.49 18.37
CA CYS A 1 -2.75 -3.90 18.60
C CYS A 1 -3.60 -4.03 17.32
N LEU A 2 -3.11 -4.70 16.26
CA LEU A 2 -3.97 -5.20 15.17
C LEU A 2 -4.47 -6.64 15.44
N ALA A 3 -3.73 -7.39 16.27
CA ALA A 3 -4.15 -8.71 16.76
C ALA A 3 -5.37 -8.66 17.71
N ALA A 4 -5.75 -7.47 18.21
CA ALA A 4 -6.73 -7.30 19.28
C ALA A 4 -8.19 -7.22 18.82
N GLN A 5 -8.45 -7.22 17.50
CA GLN A 5 -9.82 -7.23 16.94
C GLN A 5 -10.02 -8.37 15.94
N ARG A 6 -9.72 -9.61 16.33
CA ARG A 6 -10.43 -10.75 15.75
C ARG A 6 -11.85 -10.73 16.32
N GLY A 7 -12.73 -9.93 15.71
CA GLY A 7 -14.16 -10.03 15.97
C GLY A 7 -14.68 -11.43 15.65
N GLU A 8 -15.81 -11.79 16.24
CA GLU A 8 -16.52 -13.08 16.11
C GLU A 8 -17.04 -13.40 14.69
N VAL A 9 -16.44 -12.81 13.65
CA VAL A 9 -16.75 -13.13 12.26
C VAL A 9 -15.74 -14.17 11.79
N PRO A 10 -16.13 -15.43 11.60
CA PRO A 10 -15.25 -16.43 11.00
C PRO A 10 -14.90 -15.95 9.59
N LEU A 11 -13.65 -15.49 9.43
CA LEU A 11 -13.08 -15.19 8.13
C LEU A 11 -12.63 -16.51 7.51
N ASP A 12 -13.10 -16.81 6.31
CA ASP A 12 -12.53 -17.90 5.47
C ASP A 12 -11.18 -17.48 4.85
N LEU A 13 -10.41 -16.69 5.61
CA LEU A 13 -9.17 -16.06 5.16
C LEU A 13 -8.10 -16.25 6.22
N ARG A 14 -6.93 -16.68 5.78
CA ARG A 14 -5.73 -16.66 6.62
C ARG A 14 -5.12 -15.26 6.57
N VAL A 15 -5.13 -14.56 7.69
CA VAL A 15 -4.47 -13.25 7.83
C VAL A 15 -3.12 -13.44 8.51
N THR A 16 -2.06 -13.01 7.85
CA THR A 16 -0.69 -12.98 8.38
C THR A 16 -0.25 -11.53 8.52
N PHE A 17 0.17 -11.15 9.73
CA PHE A 17 0.81 -9.86 9.96
C PHE A 17 2.31 -10.00 9.83
N VAL A 18 2.93 -9.14 9.02
CA VAL A 18 4.37 -9.15 8.79
C VAL A 18 4.90 -7.73 8.96
N ALA A 19 5.96 -7.59 9.74
CA ALA A 19 6.74 -6.35 9.83
C ALA A 19 8.05 -6.59 9.08
N PHE A 20 8.21 -5.97 7.91
CA PHE A 20 9.43 -6.09 7.14
C PHE A 20 10.51 -5.19 7.72
N ALA A 21 11.74 -5.70 7.74
CA ALA A 21 12.91 -4.93 8.12
C ALA A 21 13.61 -4.39 6.88
N LEU A 22 14.43 -3.36 7.07
CA LEU A 22 15.34 -2.83 6.05
C LEU A 22 14.62 -2.28 4.81
N GLU A 23 13.44 -1.69 5.01
CA GLU A 23 12.74 -0.89 4.00
C GLU A 23 13.64 0.31 3.66
N GLU A 24 14.05 1.12 4.63
CA GLU A 24 14.83 2.36 4.42
C GLU A 24 16.31 2.16 3.95
N PRO A 25 16.94 3.20 3.35
CA PRO A 25 18.37 3.21 3.04
C PRO A 25 19.23 2.89 4.28
N PRO A 26 20.38 2.20 4.13
CA PRO A 26 21.09 1.88 2.88
C PRO A 26 20.64 0.59 2.18
N VAL A 27 19.65 -0.13 2.73
CA VAL A 27 19.24 -1.46 2.21
C VAL A 27 18.03 -1.38 1.29
N PHE A 28 17.30 -0.25 1.30
CA PHE A 28 16.20 0.04 0.39
C PHE A 28 16.50 -0.39 -1.06
N ALA A 29 15.53 -1.04 -1.69
CA ALA A 29 15.57 -1.58 -3.06
C ALA A 29 16.67 -2.62 -3.36
N THR A 30 17.51 -3.02 -2.39
CA THR A 30 18.49 -4.10 -2.59
C THR A 30 17.87 -5.48 -2.48
N ARG A 31 18.65 -6.54 -2.76
CA ARG A 31 18.23 -7.94 -2.59
C ARG A 31 18.01 -8.36 -1.12
N TYR A 32 18.42 -7.52 -0.16
CA TYR A 32 18.38 -7.81 1.27
C TYR A 32 17.18 -7.17 1.98
N MET A 33 16.43 -6.31 1.29
CA MET A 33 15.19 -5.73 1.81
C MET A 33 14.20 -6.83 2.21
N GLY A 34 13.61 -6.72 3.40
CA GLY A 34 12.83 -7.80 4.02
C GLY A 34 11.64 -8.26 3.17
N SER A 35 10.85 -7.32 2.64
CA SER A 35 9.74 -7.60 1.73
C SER A 35 10.17 -8.31 0.46
N ARG A 36 11.33 -7.94 -0.10
CA ARG A 36 11.87 -8.57 -1.31
C ARG A 36 12.32 -10.00 -1.05
N VAL A 37 12.96 -10.25 0.10
CA VAL A 37 13.34 -11.61 0.52
C VAL A 37 12.08 -12.46 0.71
N TYR A 38 11.05 -11.91 1.36
CA TYR A 38 9.78 -12.59 1.57
C TYR A 38 9.08 -12.93 0.25
N ALA A 39 8.84 -11.95 -0.62
CA ALA A 39 8.16 -12.14 -1.90
C ALA A 39 8.88 -13.17 -2.77
N LYS A 40 10.23 -13.13 -2.82
CA LYS A 40 11.04 -14.11 -3.53
C LYS A 40 10.88 -15.52 -2.97
N ARG A 41 10.89 -15.67 -1.63
CA ARG A 41 10.67 -16.97 -0.98
C ARG A 41 9.28 -17.50 -1.29
N ALA A 42 8.24 -16.69 -1.09
CA ALA A 42 6.85 -17.04 -1.33
C ALA A 42 6.64 -17.55 -2.77
N LYS A 43 7.18 -16.83 -3.75
CA LYS A 43 7.17 -17.24 -5.18
C LYS A 43 7.90 -18.56 -5.40
N LYS A 44 9.08 -18.75 -4.78
CA LYS A 44 9.85 -20.00 -4.89
C LYS A 44 9.15 -21.20 -4.27
N THR A 45 8.42 -21.00 -3.17
CA THR A 45 7.71 -22.08 -2.45
C THR A 45 6.28 -22.28 -2.93
N GLY A 46 5.79 -21.50 -3.89
CA GLY A 46 4.40 -21.57 -4.35
C GLY A 46 3.39 -21.16 -3.28
N GLU A 47 3.78 -20.28 -2.34
CA GLU A 47 2.87 -19.77 -1.32
C GLU A 47 1.75 -18.97 -1.99
N ARG A 48 0.50 -19.35 -1.72
CA ARG A 48 -0.67 -18.65 -2.23
C ARG A 48 -0.93 -17.40 -1.39
N ILE A 49 -0.74 -16.23 -2.00
CA ILE A 49 -1.02 -14.92 -1.42
C ILE A 49 -2.10 -14.26 -2.28
N ASP A 50 -3.35 -14.29 -1.81
CA ASP A 50 -4.47 -13.70 -2.57
C ASP A 50 -4.44 -12.16 -2.54
N ALA A 51 -3.89 -11.57 -1.47
CA ALA A 51 -3.73 -10.13 -1.31
C ALA A 51 -2.58 -9.77 -0.34
N MET A 52 -1.89 -8.67 -0.62
CA MET A 52 -0.95 -8.01 0.29
C MET A 52 -1.41 -6.56 0.46
N ILE A 53 -1.57 -6.11 1.72
CA ILE A 53 -1.86 -4.72 2.06
C ILE A 53 -0.66 -4.18 2.82
N CYS A 54 0.01 -3.18 2.23
CA CYS A 54 1.08 -2.44 2.87
C CYS A 54 0.49 -1.20 3.53
N LEU A 55 0.76 -0.99 4.82
CA LEU A 55 0.36 0.22 5.53
C LEU A 55 1.56 1.17 5.58
N GLU A 56 1.57 2.16 4.69
CA GLU A 56 2.67 3.13 4.55
C GLU A 56 2.15 4.40 3.85
N MET A 57 2.37 5.63 4.33
CA MET A 57 2.59 6.08 5.71
C MET A 57 1.22 6.30 6.37
N VAL A 58 1.01 5.83 7.60
CA VAL A 58 -0.24 6.06 8.35
C VAL A 58 0.04 6.65 9.74
N GLY A 59 -0.90 7.44 10.26
CA GLY A 59 -0.81 7.97 11.63
C GLY A 59 -0.45 9.45 11.77
N TYR A 60 -0.25 10.17 10.67
CA TYR A 60 -0.08 11.63 10.66
C TYR A 60 -1.07 12.27 9.69
N THR A 61 -1.71 13.36 10.10
CA THR A 61 -2.60 14.16 9.26
C THR A 61 -2.15 15.61 9.22
N CYS A 62 -2.30 16.24 8.06
CA CYS A 62 -2.03 17.65 7.91
C CYS A 62 -3.17 18.37 7.20
N HIS A 63 -3.67 19.43 7.83
CA HIS A 63 -4.79 20.25 7.35
C HIS A 63 -4.35 21.56 6.69
N GLN A 64 -3.05 21.83 6.63
CA GLN A 64 -2.53 23.03 5.97
C GLN A 64 -2.52 22.85 4.45
N PRO A 65 -3.15 23.74 3.67
CA PRO A 65 -3.10 23.65 2.22
C PRO A 65 -1.66 23.67 1.70
N GLY A 66 -1.28 22.62 0.95
CA GLY A 66 0.04 22.50 0.33
C GLY A 66 1.06 21.66 1.10
N CYS A 67 0.71 21.12 2.28
CA CYS A 67 1.61 20.20 2.96
C CYS A 67 1.72 18.83 2.28
N GLN A 68 0.70 18.43 1.50
CA GLN A 68 0.78 17.22 0.69
C GLN A 68 1.41 17.52 -0.67
N ARG A 69 2.53 16.85 -0.96
CA ARG A 69 3.26 16.98 -2.23
C ARG A 69 3.17 15.67 -3.01
N TYR A 70 3.05 15.79 -4.33
CA TYR A 70 2.99 14.65 -5.24
C TYR A 70 4.13 14.72 -6.24
N PRO A 71 4.72 13.58 -6.63
CA PRO A 71 5.71 13.55 -7.69
C PRO A 71 5.06 13.85 -9.05
N VAL A 72 5.84 14.33 -10.02
CA VAL A 72 5.41 14.45 -11.41
C VAL A 72 5.12 13.04 -11.98
N PRO A 73 4.04 12.82 -12.76
CA PRO A 73 2.99 13.76 -13.17
C PRO A 73 1.75 13.71 -12.25
N LEU A 74 1.80 13.01 -11.12
CA LEU A 74 0.66 12.91 -10.18
C LEU A 74 0.23 14.30 -9.66
N MET A 75 1.16 15.26 -9.59
CA MET A 75 0.85 16.65 -9.23
C MET A 75 -0.14 17.36 -10.18
N PHE A 76 -0.28 16.90 -11.43
CA PHE A 76 -1.24 17.46 -12.39
C PHE A 76 -2.65 16.88 -12.23
N ARG A 77 -2.83 15.88 -11.36
CA ARG A 77 -4.14 15.34 -11.03
C ARG A 77 -4.80 16.20 -9.94
N LYS A 78 -6.13 16.16 -9.89
CA LYS A 78 -6.93 16.86 -8.87
C LYS A 78 -6.92 16.09 -7.55
N TYR A 79 -5.75 15.95 -6.93
CA TYR A 79 -5.63 15.37 -5.58
C TYR A 79 -5.69 16.45 -4.48
N PRO A 80 -6.11 16.09 -3.27
CA PRO A 80 -6.13 17.01 -2.14
C PRO A 80 -4.75 17.61 -1.88
N ARG A 81 -4.71 18.90 -1.55
CA ARG A 81 -3.48 19.61 -1.17
C ARG A 81 -3.13 19.46 0.32
N GLU A 82 -4.09 18.96 1.09
CA GLU A 82 -3.99 18.58 2.50
C GLU A 82 -3.69 17.08 2.60
N GLY A 83 -3.07 16.65 3.69
CA GLY A 83 -2.77 15.25 3.99
C GLY A 83 -3.72 14.69 5.05
N ASN A 84 -5.03 14.85 4.87
CA ASN A 84 -6.10 14.43 5.79
C ASN A 84 -6.99 13.34 5.20
N PHE A 85 -6.40 12.43 4.42
CA PHE A 85 -7.09 11.36 3.70
C PHE A 85 -6.25 10.07 3.75
N ILE A 86 -6.86 8.93 3.43
CA ILE A 86 -6.14 7.66 3.20
C ILE A 86 -5.96 7.42 1.70
N GLY A 87 -4.73 7.14 1.30
CA GLY A 87 -4.37 6.76 -0.08
C GLY A 87 -4.47 5.25 -0.27
N VAL A 88 -5.26 4.79 -1.23
CA VAL A 88 -5.28 3.38 -1.67
C VAL A 88 -4.58 3.30 -3.01
N VAL A 89 -3.36 2.73 -3.00
CA VAL A 89 -2.50 2.62 -4.19
C VAL A 89 -2.40 1.15 -4.62
N GLY A 90 -2.56 0.89 -5.91
CA GLY A 90 -2.45 -0.46 -6.47
C GLY A 90 -2.05 -0.46 -7.93
N ASN A 91 -1.46 -1.56 -8.43
CA ASN A 91 -1.18 -1.72 -9.85
C ASN A 91 -2.44 -2.20 -10.63
N SER A 92 -2.36 -2.22 -11.96
CA SER A 92 -3.47 -2.69 -12.80
C SER A 92 -3.97 -4.10 -12.47
N ALA A 93 -3.08 -5.02 -12.09
CA ALA A 93 -3.44 -6.39 -11.71
C ALA A 93 -4.23 -6.44 -10.39
N SER A 94 -4.01 -5.47 -9.50
CA SER A 94 -4.65 -5.37 -8.19
C SER A 94 -5.97 -4.58 -8.20
N ARG A 95 -6.49 -4.18 -9.37
CA ARG A 95 -7.65 -3.28 -9.47
C ARG A 95 -8.87 -3.74 -8.68
N GLY A 96 -9.16 -5.05 -8.68
CA GLY A 96 -10.26 -5.62 -7.90
C GLY A 96 -10.07 -5.40 -6.40
N LEU A 97 -8.88 -5.72 -5.89
CA LEU A 97 -8.52 -5.52 -4.48
C LEU A 97 -8.57 -4.04 -4.09
N THR A 98 -7.95 -3.17 -4.89
CA THR A 98 -7.96 -1.72 -4.67
C THR A 98 -9.39 -1.17 -4.59
N ARG A 99 -10.28 -1.58 -5.50
CA ARG A 99 -11.69 -1.17 -5.47
C ARG A 99 -12.39 -1.63 -4.20
N SER A 100 -12.20 -2.89 -3.79
CA SER A 100 -12.83 -3.43 -2.57
C SER A 100 -12.36 -2.68 -1.32
N VAL A 101 -11.05 -2.40 -1.21
CA VAL A 101 -10.47 -1.62 -0.11
C VAL A 101 -11.03 -0.20 -0.10
N THR A 102 -11.02 0.49 -1.24
CA THR A 102 -11.58 1.85 -1.36
C THR A 102 -13.06 1.91 -0.96
N GLN A 103 -13.87 0.94 -1.38
CA GLN A 103 -15.28 0.88 -1.01
C GLN A 103 -15.49 0.62 0.49
N ALA A 104 -14.66 -0.22 1.11
CA ALA A 104 -14.74 -0.49 2.54
C ALA A 104 -14.40 0.76 3.36
N PHE A 105 -13.31 1.45 3.02
CA PHE A 105 -12.91 2.69 3.70
C PHE A 105 -13.90 3.83 3.44
N GLY A 106 -14.49 3.92 2.25
CA GLY A 106 -15.48 4.95 1.91
C GLY A 106 -16.80 4.86 2.69
N ARG A 107 -17.01 3.81 3.49
CA ARG A 107 -18.13 3.73 4.45
C ARG A 107 -17.90 4.58 5.70
N ASN A 108 -16.66 4.99 5.96
CA ASN A 108 -16.33 5.91 7.04
C ASN A 108 -16.36 7.36 6.52
N PRO A 109 -17.37 8.17 6.88
CA PRO A 109 -17.46 9.56 6.42
C PRO A 109 -16.35 10.45 6.98
N GLU A 110 -15.70 10.07 8.07
CA GLU A 110 -14.63 10.84 8.73
C GLU A 110 -13.26 10.65 8.08
N LEU A 111 -13.12 9.68 7.17
CA LEU A 111 -11.85 9.35 6.52
C LEU A 111 -11.99 9.42 4.99
N PRO A 112 -11.69 10.58 4.37
CA PRO A 112 -11.65 10.70 2.92
C PRO A 112 -10.70 9.67 2.30
N VAL A 113 -11.11 9.08 1.17
CA VAL A 113 -10.34 8.04 0.48
C VAL A 113 -9.94 8.52 -0.90
N VAL A 114 -8.65 8.49 -1.20
CA VAL A 114 -8.10 8.80 -2.52
C VAL A 114 -7.51 7.54 -3.11
N THR A 115 -7.82 7.23 -4.37
CA THR A 115 -7.32 6.03 -5.04
C THR A 115 -6.37 6.38 -6.17
N LEU A 116 -5.28 5.62 -6.28
CA LEU A 116 -4.32 5.70 -7.38
C LEU A 116 -4.10 4.29 -7.97
N THR A 117 -4.47 4.12 -9.24
CA THR A 117 -4.07 2.95 -10.02
C THR A 117 -2.79 3.27 -10.79
N VAL A 118 -1.75 2.50 -10.54
CA VAL A 118 -0.44 2.65 -11.14
C VAL A 118 -0.32 1.72 -12.36
N PRO A 119 -0.12 2.26 -13.58
CA PRO A 119 0.12 1.43 -14.76
C PRO A 119 1.55 0.85 -14.74
N PHE A 120 1.75 -0.26 -15.46
CA PHE A 120 3.05 -0.91 -15.62
C PHE A 120 3.80 -1.13 -14.30
N SER A 121 3.09 -1.50 -13.22
CA SER A 121 3.64 -1.70 -11.87
C SER A 121 4.56 -0.57 -11.37
N GLY A 122 4.37 0.67 -11.85
CA GLY A 122 5.14 1.83 -11.38
C GLY A 122 6.55 1.94 -11.95
N TRP A 123 6.93 1.14 -12.97
CA TRP A 123 8.24 1.25 -13.62
C TRP A 123 8.50 2.63 -14.25
N LEU A 124 7.44 3.32 -14.69
CA LEU A 124 7.51 4.69 -15.23
C LEU A 124 7.51 5.78 -14.14
N LEU A 125 7.22 5.42 -12.89
CA LEU A 125 7.13 6.34 -11.75
C LEU A 125 7.78 5.70 -10.53
N PRO A 126 9.13 5.65 -10.45
CA PRO A 126 9.83 4.96 -9.37
C PRO A 126 9.43 5.40 -7.96
N SER A 127 8.99 6.66 -7.81
CA SER A 127 8.47 7.21 -6.55
C SER A 127 7.28 6.44 -5.98
N VAL A 128 6.45 5.81 -6.81
CA VAL A 128 5.32 5.00 -6.33
C VAL A 128 5.73 3.57 -5.96
N ARG A 129 6.99 3.20 -6.17
CA ARG A 129 7.56 1.89 -5.79
C ARG A 129 8.41 1.97 -4.52
N LEU A 130 8.43 3.13 -3.85
CA LEU A 130 9.18 3.38 -2.60
C LEU A 130 8.43 2.85 -1.37
N SER A 131 8.14 1.55 -1.34
CA SER A 131 7.50 0.88 -0.20
C SER A 131 7.55 -0.65 -0.38
N ASP A 132 7.30 -1.39 0.70
CA ASP A 132 7.29 -2.87 0.77
C ASP A 132 6.30 -3.57 -0.16
N HIS A 133 5.36 -2.84 -0.78
CA HIS A 133 4.45 -3.43 -1.76
C HIS A 133 5.15 -3.76 -3.09
N SER A 134 6.24 -3.07 -3.45
CA SER A 134 6.78 -3.16 -4.83
C SER A 134 7.25 -4.56 -5.23
N PRO A 135 7.87 -5.38 -4.36
CA PRO A 135 8.25 -6.75 -4.70
C PRO A 135 7.06 -7.69 -4.93
N PHE A 136 5.86 -7.35 -4.45
CA PHE A 136 4.64 -8.13 -4.66
C PHE A 136 3.95 -7.81 -5.99
N TRP A 137 4.40 -6.75 -6.69
CA TRP A 137 3.94 -6.42 -8.05
C TRP A 137 4.76 -7.11 -9.15
N ASP A 138 5.81 -7.86 -8.81
CA ASP A 138 6.82 -8.44 -9.71
C ASP A 138 6.75 -10.00 -9.81
#